data_AF-A0A6S7KMK1-F1
#
_entry.id   AF-A0A6S7KMK1-F1
#
_cell.length_a   1.000
_cell.length_b   1.000
_cell.length_c   1.000
_cell.angle_alpha   90.00
_cell.angle_beta   90.00
_cell.angle_gamma   90.00
#
_symmetry.space_group_name_H-M   'P 1'
#
loop_
_entity.id
_entity.type
_entity.pdbx_description
1 polymer ?
#
loop_
_entity_poly.entity_id
_entity_poly.type
_entity_poly.pdbx_seq_one_letter_code
_entity_poly.pdbx_strand_id
1 'polypeptide(L)'
;MINRDKLKKKAISSNNSESLSAYKQQRNFVNNKIKKAKKAYFQDELNRNVNNVKETWKILNNALGKKSDNIEINTLSSDSGEILT
;
A
#
# COMPACT_ATOMS: atom_id res chain seq x y z
N MET A 1 -12.57 12.21 -1.81
CA MET A 1 -13.10 11.11 -2.66
C MET A 1 -14.41 11.48 -3.36
N ILE A 2 -15.35 12.15 -2.68
CA ILE A 2 -16.68 12.54 -3.19
C ILE A 2 -16.65 13.17 -4.60
N ASN A 3 -15.74 14.11 -4.88
CA ASN A 3 -15.67 14.78 -6.19
C ASN A 3 -15.25 13.85 -7.34
N ARG A 4 -14.35 12.89 -7.09
CA ARG A 4 -13.97 11.88 -8.09
C ARG A 4 -15.19 11.03 -8.46
N ASP A 5 -15.95 10.61 -7.46
CA ASP A 5 -17.09 9.70 -7.65
C ASP A 5 -18.27 10.42 -8.33
N LYS A 6 -18.49 11.70 -7.99
CA LYS A 6 -19.42 12.58 -8.72
C LYS A 6 -19.03 12.73 -10.19
N LEU A 7 -17.76 13.02 -10.49
CA LEU A 7 -17.28 13.14 -11.86
C LEU A 7 -17.31 11.81 -12.62
N LYS A 8 -17.06 10.68 -11.95
CA LYS A 8 -17.21 9.35 -12.54
C LYS A 8 -18.65 9.11 -13.00
N LYS A 9 -19.63 9.37 -12.13
CA LYS A 9 -21.05 9.25 -12.46
C LYS A 9 -21.42 10.17 -13.64
N LYS A 10 -20.97 11.43 -13.61
CA LYS A 10 -21.20 12.39 -14.70
C LYS A 10 -20.59 11.92 -16.03
N ALA A 11 -19.35 11.43 -16.02
CA ALA A 11 -18.68 10.94 -17.22
C ALA A 11 -19.40 9.74 -17.84
N ILE A 12 -19.92 8.82 -17.01
CA ILE A 12 -20.70 7.67 -17.46
C ILE A 12 -22.04 8.11 -18.04
N SER A 13 -22.72 9.08 -17.42
CA SER A 13 -24.07 9.48 -17.83
C SER A 13 -24.09 10.39 -19.07
N SER A 14 -23.07 11.25 -19.25
CA SER A 14 -23.05 12.26 -20.32
C SER A 14 -22.31 11.84 -21.59
N ASN A 15 -21.54 10.74 -21.53
CA ASN A 15 -20.74 10.16 -22.63
C ASN A 15 -19.95 11.18 -23.48
N ASN A 16 -19.58 12.32 -22.87
CA ASN A 16 -18.88 13.40 -23.55
C ASN A 16 -17.39 13.43 -23.15
N SER A 17 -16.55 13.88 -24.08
CA SER A 17 -15.09 13.89 -23.92
C SER A 17 -14.65 14.78 -22.74
N GLU A 18 -15.34 15.90 -22.53
CA GLU A 18 -15.04 16.85 -21.47
C GLU A 18 -15.25 16.28 -20.06
N SER A 19 -16.38 15.63 -19.80
CA SER A 19 -16.65 15.04 -18.48
C SER A 19 -15.68 13.89 -18.18
N LEU A 20 -15.27 13.13 -19.21
CA LEU A 20 -14.26 12.10 -19.07
C LEU A 20 -12.87 12.70 -18.77
N SER A 21 -12.50 13.79 -19.43
CA SER A 21 -11.26 14.53 -19.17
C SER A 21 -11.22 15.07 -17.74
N ALA A 22 -12.31 15.72 -17.30
CA ALA A 22 -12.43 16.24 -15.93
C ALA A 22 -12.31 15.11 -14.89
N TYR A 23 -12.95 13.97 -15.12
CA TYR A 23 -12.80 12.79 -14.25
C TYR A 23 -11.34 12.29 -14.20
N LYS A 24 -10.68 12.15 -15.35
CA LYS A 24 -9.27 11.71 -15.43
C LYS A 24 -8.35 12.67 -14.67
N GLN A 25 -8.51 13.97 -14.84
CA GLN A 25 -7.73 14.99 -14.13
C GLN A 25 -7.94 14.88 -12.62
N GLN A 26 -9.19 14.80 -12.15
CA GLN A 26 -9.48 14.68 -10.72
C GLN A 26 -8.95 13.36 -10.14
N ARG A 27 -9.07 12.24 -10.87
CA ARG A 27 -8.51 10.95 -10.47
C ARG A 27 -6.99 11.03 -10.31
N ASN A 28 -6.31 11.63 -11.29
CA ASN A 28 -4.86 11.78 -11.27
C ASN A 28 -4.41 12.70 -10.13
N PHE A 29 -5.12 13.80 -9.90
CA PHE A 29 -4.87 14.70 -8.78
C PHE A 29 -4.94 13.96 -7.44
N VAL A 30 -6.01 13.21 -7.19
CA VAL A 30 -6.17 12.42 -5.96
C VAL A 30 -5.08 11.36 -5.83
N ASN A 31 -4.80 10.61 -6.91
CA ASN A 31 -3.74 9.60 -6.91
C ASN A 31 -2.37 10.21 -6.59
N ASN A 32 -2.06 11.38 -7.15
CA ASN A 32 -0.81 12.09 -6.89
C ASN A 32 -0.74 12.57 -5.43
N LYS A 33 -1.84 13.05 -4.86
CA LYS A 33 -1.91 13.40 -3.44
C LYS A 33 -1.67 12.18 -2.55
N ILE A 34 -2.29 11.03 -2.84
CA ILE A 34 -2.06 9.78 -2.10
C ILE A 34 -0.61 9.32 -2.23
N LYS A 35 -0.04 9.34 -3.43
CA LYS A 35 1.38 8.97 -3.66
C LYS A 35 2.33 9.88 -2.86
N LYS A 36 2.09 11.19 -2.87
CA LYS A 36 2.89 12.15 -2.09
C LYS A 36 2.78 11.91 -0.58
N ALA A 37 1.56 11.67 -0.08
CA ALA A 37 1.34 11.38 1.33
C ALA A 37 2.03 10.07 1.76
N LYS A 38 1.90 9.00 0.97
CA LYS A 38 2.60 7.73 1.22
C LYS A 38 4.12 7.90 1.22
N LYS A 39 4.66 8.63 0.24
CA LYS A 39 6.09 8.93 0.16
C LYS A 39 6.55 9.68 1.41
N ALA A 40 5.83 10.72 1.81
CA ALA A 40 6.16 11.52 2.99
C ALA A 40 6.15 10.67 4.27
N TYR A 41 5.12 9.83 4.45
CA TYR A 41 5.04 8.90 5.58
C TYR A 41 6.23 7.95 5.65
N PHE A 42 6.52 7.21 4.56
CA PHE A 42 7.64 6.27 4.57
C PHE A 42 9.00 6.95 4.69
N GLN A 43 9.17 8.15 4.12
CA GLN A 43 10.39 8.92 4.29
C GLN A 43 10.61 9.32 5.75
N ASP A 44 9.57 9.79 6.43
CA ASP A 44 9.63 10.18 7.83
C ASP A 44 9.92 8.95 8.74
N GLU A 45 9.25 7.83 8.50
CA GLU A 45 9.49 6.57 9.23
C GLU A 45 10.93 6.07 9.05
N LEU A 46 11.49 6.13 7.84
CA LEU A 46 12.88 5.76 7.58
C LEU A 46 13.86 6.71 8.27
N ASN A 47 13.60 8.01 8.23
CA ASN A 47 14.45 9.00 8.89
C ASN A 47 14.48 8.80 10.42
N ARG A 48 13.34 8.46 11.02
CA ARG A 48 13.23 8.16 12.46
C ARG A 48 13.93 6.86 12.86
N ASN A 49 13.99 5.88 11.97
CA ASN A 49 14.53 4.55 12.23
C ASN A 49 15.89 4.27 11.58
N VAL A 50 16.63 5.31 11.17
CA VAL A 50 17.90 5.18 10.43
C VAL A 50 18.93 4.25 11.10
N ASN A 51 18.96 4.20 12.44
CA ASN A 51 19.86 3.37 13.22
C ASN A 51 19.25 2.02 13.66
N ASN A 52 17.98 1.77 13.33
CA ASN A 52 17.27 0.54 13.66
C ASN A 52 17.03 -0.30 12.40
N VAL A 53 17.98 -1.20 12.13
CA VAL A 53 17.95 -2.09 10.96
C VAL A 53 16.70 -2.95 10.93
N LYS A 54 16.27 -3.49 12.08
CA LYS A 54 15.08 -4.35 12.18
C LYS A 54 13.82 -3.60 11.79
N GLU A 55 13.64 -2.39 12.30
CA GLU A 55 12.46 -1.59 12.02
C GLU A 55 12.47 -1.05 10.59
N THR A 56 13.65 -0.65 10.08
CA THR A 56 13.85 -0.28 8.67
C THR A 56 13.39 -1.40 7.72
N TRP A 57 13.76 -2.65 8.00
CA TRP A 57 13.31 -3.80 7.21
C TRP A 57 11.79 -4.00 7.23
N LYS A 58 11.13 -3.79 8.38
CA LYS A 58 9.66 -3.86 8.46
C LYS A 58 9.00 -2.73 7.65
N ILE A 59 9.51 -1.51 7.76
CA ILE A 59 9.03 -0.35 7.01
C ILE A 59 9.14 -0.62 5.49
N LEU A 60 10.27 -1.17 5.04
CA LEU A 60 10.48 -1.55 3.64
C LEU A 60 9.52 -2.65 3.18
N ASN A 61 9.32 -3.71 3.98
CA ASN A 61 8.37 -4.78 3.65
C ASN A 61 6.94 -4.24 3.51
N ASN A 62 6.54 -3.34 4.41
CA ASN A 62 5.24 -2.67 4.34
C ASN A 62 5.12 -1.77 3.09
N ALA A 63 6.16 -0.99 2.78
CA ALA A 63 6.19 -0.13 1.59
C ALA A 63 6.11 -0.92 0.28
N LEU A 64 6.72 -2.10 0.22
CA LEU A 64 6.69 -3.00 -0.93
C LEU A 64 5.40 -3.84 -1.00
N GLY A 65 4.52 -3.76 0.01
CA GLY A 65 3.29 -4.55 0.07
C GLY A 65 3.55 -6.05 0.20
N LYS A 66 4.73 -6.45 0.70
CA LYS A 66 5.00 -7.85 1.03
C LYS A 66 4.07 -8.25 2.17
N LYS A 67 3.11 -9.12 1.87
CA LYS A 67 2.33 -9.80 2.90
C LYS A 67 3.27 -10.82 3.53
N SER A 68 3.42 -10.78 4.85
CA SER A 68 3.92 -11.94 5.57
C SER A 68 2.87 -13.01 5.42
N ASP A 69 3.18 -14.08 4.69
CA ASP A 69 2.40 -15.30 4.81
C ASP A 69 2.46 -15.70 6.28
N ASN A 70 1.30 -15.93 6.92
CA ASN A 70 1.26 -16.59 8.22
C ASN A 70 1.75 -18.00 7.97
N ILE A 71 3.06 -18.19 8.08
CA ILE A 71 3.66 -19.52 8.12
C ILE A 71 3.36 -20.02 9.53
N GLU A 72 2.21 -20.67 9.70
CA GLU A 72 1.98 -21.54 10.85
C GLU A 72 3.04 -22.64 10.77
N ILE A 73 4.06 -22.53 11.62
CA ILE A 73 5.10 -23.56 11.75
C ILE A 73 4.43 -24.75 12.44
N ASN A 74 3.81 -25.63 11.65
CA ASN A 74 3.08 -26.79 12.16
C ASN A 74 4.00 -27.93 12.59
N THR A 75 5.25 -27.95 12.13
CA THR A 75 6.23 -28.98 12.52
C THR A 75 7.65 -28.44 12.56
N LEU A 76 8.32 -28.65 13.69
CA LEU A 76 9.77 -28.54 13.81
C LEU A 76 10.33 -29.96 13.74
N SER A 77 10.94 -30.33 12.62
CA SER A 77 11.66 -31.60 12.51
C SER A 77 13.04 -31.42 13.14
N SER A 78 13.24 -32.01 14.32
CA SER A 78 14.59 -32.26 14.85
C SER A 78 15.18 -33.48 14.14
N ASP A 79 16.43 -33.39 13.66
CA ASP A 79 17.20 -34.52 13.10
C ASP A 79 17.49 -35.63 14.13
N SER A 80 17.12 -35.41 15.39
CA SER A 80 17.07 -36.43 16.44
C SER A 80 15.60 -36.74 16.69
N GLY A 81 15.10 -37.81 16.07
CA GLY A 81 13.68 -38.19 15.96
C GLY A 81 12.93 -38.43 17.27
N GLU A 82 12.82 -37.42 18.12
CA GLU A 82 11.88 -37.34 19.22
C GLU A 82 10.89 -36.21 18.94
N ILE A 83 9.62 -36.59 18.78
CA ILE A 83 8.51 -35.65 18.68
C ILE A 83 8.14 -35.27 20.12
N LEU A 84 8.43 -34.03 20.52
CA LEU A 84 7.94 -33.49 21.79
C LEU A 84 6.49 -33.01 21.59
N THR A 85 5.55 -33.71 22.23
CA THR A 85 4.12 -33.37 22.35
C THR A 85 3.88 -32.18 23.28
#